data_AF-A0A852IZX1-F1
#
_entry.id   AF-A0A852IZX1-F1
#
_cell.length_a   1.000
_cell.length_b   1.000
_cell.length_c   1.000
_cell.angle_alpha   90.00
_cell.angle_beta   90.00
_cell.angle_gamma   90.00
#
_symmetry.space_group_name_H-M   'P 1'
#
loop_
_entity.id
_entity.type
_entity.pdbx_description
1 polymer ?
#
loop_
_entity_poly.entity_id
_entity_poly.type
_entity_poly.pdbx_seq_one_letter_code
_entity_poly.pdbx_strand_id
1 'polypeptide(L)'
;GYRVYLQGSFFGHSRTYITFPEYSPRRHIKLDPPLNIQSNATASKCQIWWSVPKYLAEILQYELQYKEYSMSWEMALNKTVPSWLPELAIEASELRGGVAYAARVRCKVSDNEDSYQSHWSEWSQTTVFRRADESKLSEKILNKQTIQFLFIPLSFATLLYLCWNCKLSSRYCCFLTSGQKASCALTPPHQLLSFSHSIICTMGILR
;
A
#
# COMPACT_ATOMS: atom_id res chain seq x y z
N GLY A 1 -9.42 -21.76 49.41
CA GLY A 1 -9.47 -20.43 48.77
C GLY A 1 -9.42 -19.33 49.81
N TYR A 2 -9.76 -18.11 49.41
CA TYR A 2 -9.93 -16.94 50.28
C TYR A 2 -11.41 -16.71 50.54
N ARG A 3 -11.74 -16.21 51.74
CA ARG A 3 -13.10 -15.70 52.03
C ARG A 3 -13.11 -14.21 51.79
N VAL A 4 -14.07 -13.75 50.99
CA VAL A 4 -14.23 -12.33 50.67
C VAL A 4 -15.45 -11.80 51.42
N TYR A 5 -15.24 -10.74 52.18
CA TYR A 5 -16.26 -10.06 52.96
C TYR A 5 -16.46 -8.64 52.43
N LEU A 6 -17.71 -8.23 52.25
CA LEU A 6 -18.05 -6.87 51.89
C LEU A 6 -18.63 -6.19 53.14
N GLN A 7 -17.95 -5.15 53.60
CA GLN A 7 -18.38 -4.36 54.75
C GLN A 7 -18.97 -3.04 54.25
N GLY A 8 -20.20 -2.74 54.65
CA GLY A 8 -20.89 -1.50 54.31
C GLY A 8 -21.66 -0.96 55.49
N SER A 9 -21.72 0.37 55.59
CA SER A 9 -22.60 1.07 56.54
C SER A 9 -23.88 1.43 55.82
N PHE A 10 -24.96 0.71 56.11
CA PHE A 10 -26.29 0.99 55.56
C PHE A 10 -27.20 1.40 56.73
N PHE A 11 -27.90 2.52 56.58
CA PHE A 11 -28.80 3.06 57.62
C PHE A 11 -28.14 3.19 59.00
N GLY A 12 -26.89 3.66 59.05
CA GLY A 12 -26.15 3.88 60.30
C GLY A 12 -25.64 2.62 61.01
N HIS A 13 -25.85 1.43 60.43
CA HIS A 13 -25.37 0.16 60.99
C HIS A 13 -24.31 -0.45 60.07
N SER A 14 -23.14 -0.78 60.64
CA SER A 14 -22.10 -1.55 59.93
C SER A 14 -22.55 -3.00 59.80
N ARG A 15 -22.76 -3.47 58.58
CA ARG A 15 -23.04 -4.88 58.28
C ARG A 15 -21.93 -5.46 57.42
N THR A 16 -21.53 -6.68 57.77
CA THR A 16 -20.53 -7.45 57.02
C THR A 16 -21.24 -8.60 56.32
N TYR A 17 -21.19 -8.62 55.00
CA TYR A 17 -21.78 -9.66 54.17
C TYR A 17 -20.69 -10.57 53.63
N ILE A 18 -20.92 -11.88 53.67
CA ILE A 18 -20.03 -12.85 53.01
C ILE A 18 -20.40 -12.86 51.54
N THR A 19 -19.52 -12.36 50.68
CA THR A 19 -19.79 -12.29 49.24
C THR A 19 -19.43 -13.61 48.55
N PHE A 20 -18.29 -14.21 48.93
CA PHE A 20 -17.83 -15.47 48.35
C PHE A 20 -17.25 -16.39 49.43
N PRO A 21 -17.85 -17.57 49.68
CA PRO A 21 -17.38 -18.49 50.73
C PRO A 21 -16.03 -19.14 50.39
N GLU A 22 -15.69 -19.29 49.11
CA GLU A 22 -14.38 -19.80 48.69
C GLU A 22 -13.94 -19.23 47.32
N TYR A 23 -13.42 -18.00 47.34
CA TYR A 23 -12.87 -17.36 46.15
C TYR A 23 -11.42 -17.80 45.90
N SER A 24 -11.09 -18.17 44.66
CA SER A 24 -9.73 -18.52 44.26
C SER A 24 -9.21 -17.51 43.23
N PRO A 25 -8.41 -16.49 43.62
CA PRO A 25 -7.93 -15.44 42.71
C PRO A 25 -7.24 -15.98 41.47
N ARG A 26 -6.41 -17.03 41.63
CA ARG A 26 -5.73 -17.70 40.51
C ARG A 26 -6.66 -18.27 39.44
N ARG A 27 -7.96 -18.45 39.74
CA ARG A 27 -8.97 -18.99 38.81
C ARG A 27 -9.87 -17.91 38.19
N HIS A 28 -9.73 -16.66 38.61
CA HIS A 28 -10.61 -15.55 38.23
C HIS A 28 -9.77 -14.35 37.78
N ILE A 29 -8.71 -14.61 37.01
CA ILE A 29 -7.82 -13.56 36.52
C ILE A 29 -8.48 -12.90 35.31
N LYS A 30 -8.53 -11.57 35.30
CA LYS A 30 -8.84 -10.77 34.12
C LYS A 30 -7.72 -9.75 33.94
N LEU A 31 -7.02 -9.85 32.83
CA LEU A 31 -5.86 -9.00 32.52
C LEU A 31 -6.31 -7.66 31.94
N ASP A 32 -5.42 -6.68 32.06
CA ASP A 32 -5.54 -5.43 31.32
C ASP A 32 -5.33 -5.67 29.82
N PRO A 33 -6.02 -4.93 28.94
CA PRO A 33 -5.84 -5.04 27.50
C PRO A 33 -4.41 -4.68 27.08
N PRO A 34 -3.88 -5.28 26.00
CA PRO A 34 -2.60 -4.89 25.43
C PRO A 34 -2.53 -3.41 25.06
N LEU A 35 -1.34 -2.81 25.23
CA LEU A 35 -1.12 -1.38 25.02
C LEU A 35 -0.28 -1.13 23.75
N ASN A 36 -0.24 0.12 23.30
CA ASN A 36 0.64 0.58 22.21
C ASN A 36 0.57 -0.28 20.94
N ILE A 37 -0.61 -0.75 20.58
CA ILE A 37 -0.82 -1.46 19.32
C ILE A 37 -0.45 -0.55 18.14
N GLN A 38 0.38 -1.07 17.26
CA GLN A 38 0.89 -0.39 16.08
C GLN A 38 0.85 -1.34 14.89
N SER A 39 0.92 -0.78 13.68
CA SER A 39 0.86 -1.55 12.44
C SER A 39 1.82 -1.01 11.39
N ASN A 40 2.55 -1.90 10.73
CA ASN A 40 3.38 -1.63 9.56
C ASN A 40 2.84 -2.44 8.38
N ALA A 41 2.36 -1.76 7.36
CA ALA A 41 1.85 -2.41 6.17
C ALA A 41 2.87 -2.33 5.03
N THR A 42 3.29 -3.50 4.56
CA THR A 42 4.12 -3.69 3.38
C THR A 42 3.25 -4.25 2.25
N ALA A 43 3.78 -4.29 1.02
CA ALA A 43 3.08 -4.86 -0.14
C ALA A 43 2.70 -6.35 0.05
N SER A 44 3.54 -7.10 0.77
CA SER A 44 3.40 -8.55 0.99
C SER A 44 2.69 -8.95 2.29
N LYS A 45 2.74 -8.12 3.34
CA LYS A 45 2.12 -8.42 4.63
C LYS A 45 1.86 -7.16 5.44
N CYS A 46 0.93 -7.23 6.38
CA CYS A 46 0.76 -6.24 7.43
C CYS A 46 1.22 -6.82 8.77
N GLN A 47 2.26 -6.22 9.35
CA GLN A 47 2.80 -6.58 10.66
C GLN A 47 2.11 -5.72 11.73
N ILE A 48 1.63 -6.35 12.80
CA ILE A 48 0.96 -5.70 13.91
C ILE A 48 1.69 -6.12 15.18
N TRP A 49 2.07 -5.16 16.02
CA TRP A 49 2.73 -5.43 17.30
C TRP A 49 2.11 -4.60 18.42
N TRP A 50 2.26 -5.06 19.65
CA TRP A 50 1.73 -4.42 20.85
C TRP A 50 2.71 -4.58 22.02
N SER A 51 2.41 -3.92 23.14
CA SER A 51 3.20 -3.95 24.36
C SER A 51 2.43 -4.64 25.48
N VAL A 52 3.14 -5.51 26.21
CA VAL A 52 2.70 -6.12 27.46
C VAL A 52 3.82 -6.10 28.49
N PRO A 53 3.51 -6.21 29.79
CA PRO A 53 4.54 -6.37 30.80
C PRO A 53 5.41 -7.62 30.54
N LYS A 54 6.74 -7.46 30.59
CA LYS A 54 7.69 -8.52 30.21
C LYS A 54 7.50 -9.83 30.99
N TYR A 55 7.17 -9.73 32.28
CA TYR A 55 6.93 -10.90 33.13
C TYR A 55 5.69 -11.72 32.77
N LEU A 56 4.80 -11.19 31.91
CA LEU A 56 3.64 -11.91 31.41
C LEU A 56 3.86 -12.46 30.00
N ALA A 57 4.81 -11.93 29.22
CA ALA A 57 4.90 -12.20 27.78
C ALA A 57 4.94 -13.70 27.42
N GLU A 58 5.54 -14.51 28.29
CA GLU A 58 5.65 -15.96 28.10
C GLU A 58 4.36 -16.72 28.40
N ILE A 59 3.61 -16.33 29.43
CA ILE A 59 2.40 -17.07 29.84
C ILE A 59 1.13 -16.64 29.11
N LEU A 60 1.22 -15.65 28.21
CA LEU A 60 0.06 -15.08 27.53
C LEU A 60 -0.21 -15.72 26.17
N GLN A 61 -1.50 -15.87 25.90
CA GLN A 61 -2.08 -16.11 24.60
C GLN A 61 -2.80 -14.86 24.12
N TYR A 62 -2.73 -14.60 22.82
CA TYR A 62 -3.35 -13.44 22.20
C TYR A 62 -4.35 -13.84 21.12
N GLU A 63 -5.36 -13.00 20.96
CA GLU A 63 -6.29 -13.04 19.84
C GLU A 63 -6.29 -11.69 19.14
N LEU A 64 -5.93 -11.70 17.86
CA LEU A 64 -6.05 -10.55 17.00
C LEU A 64 -7.41 -10.62 16.29
N GLN A 65 -8.13 -9.52 16.30
CA GLN A 65 -9.33 -9.36 15.50
C GLN A 65 -9.16 -8.19 14.55
N TYR A 66 -9.46 -8.40 13.27
CA TYR A 66 -9.37 -7.37 12.24
C TYR A 66 -10.57 -7.38 11.31
N LYS A 67 -10.89 -6.21 10.77
CA LYS A 67 -12.03 -6.02 9.85
C LYS A 67 -11.73 -4.89 8.88
N GLU A 68 -12.53 -4.79 7.83
CA GLU A 68 -12.55 -3.57 7.04
C GLU A 68 -13.09 -2.41 7.88
N TYR A 69 -12.55 -1.22 7.63
CA TYR A 69 -12.87 -0.03 8.41
C TYR A 69 -14.38 0.27 8.41
N SER A 70 -15.04 0.07 7.26
CA SER A 70 -16.48 0.28 7.06
C SER A 70 -17.39 -0.81 7.64
N MET A 71 -16.87 -1.99 7.98
CA MET A 71 -17.69 -3.11 8.46
C MET A 71 -17.93 -3.05 9.98
N SER A 72 -18.94 -3.78 10.48
CA SER A 72 -19.16 -3.97 11.92
C SER A 72 -18.14 -4.97 12.51
N TRP A 73 -17.95 -4.94 13.83
CA TRP A 73 -17.09 -5.89 14.53
C TRP A 73 -17.66 -7.32 14.58
N GLU A 74 -18.94 -7.51 14.29
CA GLU A 74 -19.58 -8.83 14.20
C GLU A 74 -19.09 -9.62 12.98
N MET A 75 -18.66 -8.91 11.93
CA MET A 75 -18.12 -9.49 10.69
C MET A 75 -16.59 -9.55 10.69
N ALA A 76 -15.95 -9.30 11.84
CA ALA A 76 -14.51 -9.27 11.92
C ALA A 76 -13.90 -10.68 11.86
N LEU A 77 -12.69 -10.75 11.31
CA LEU A 77 -11.90 -11.96 11.22
C LEU A 77 -11.02 -12.07 12.46
N ASN A 78 -11.03 -13.26 13.09
CA ASN A 78 -10.18 -13.58 14.22
C ASN A 78 -8.97 -14.37 13.74
N LYS A 79 -7.79 -14.01 14.27
CA LYS A 79 -6.54 -14.71 14.00
C LYS A 79 -5.88 -15.01 15.34
N THR A 80 -5.67 -16.29 15.59
CA THR A 80 -4.94 -16.75 16.77
C THR A 80 -3.48 -16.40 16.57
N VAL A 81 -2.89 -15.74 17.56
CA VAL A 81 -1.46 -15.43 17.56
C VAL A 81 -0.74 -16.60 18.20
N PRO A 82 0.41 -17.04 17.67
CA PRO A 82 1.31 -17.90 18.43
C PRO A 82 1.52 -17.27 19.82
N SER A 83 1.36 -18.07 20.88
CA SER A 83 1.73 -17.62 22.23
C SER A 83 3.20 -17.17 22.22
N TRP A 84 3.68 -16.47 23.23
CA TRP A 84 5.07 -15.97 23.37
C TRP A 84 5.42 -14.66 22.63
N LEU A 85 4.87 -14.35 21.44
CA LEU A 85 5.25 -13.13 20.70
C LEU A 85 4.13 -12.07 20.69
N PRO A 86 4.40 -10.82 21.10
CA PRO A 86 3.44 -9.72 21.04
C PRO A 86 3.38 -9.10 19.64
N GLU A 87 3.41 -9.94 18.61
CA GLU A 87 3.43 -9.57 17.20
C GLU A 87 2.70 -10.61 16.35
N LEU A 88 1.99 -10.16 15.31
CA LEU A 88 1.40 -11.02 14.29
C LEU A 88 1.50 -10.38 12.90
N ALA A 89 1.70 -11.23 11.88
CA ALA A 89 1.57 -10.84 10.48
C ALA A 89 0.21 -11.28 9.90
N ILE A 90 -0.45 -10.36 9.19
CA ILE A 90 -1.58 -10.64 8.31
C ILE A 90 -1.03 -10.69 6.88
N GLU A 91 -1.27 -11.79 6.17
CA GLU A 91 -0.75 -11.96 4.81
C GLU A 91 -1.48 -11.05 3.83
N ALA A 92 -0.78 -10.61 2.79
CA ALA A 92 -1.38 -9.82 1.72
C ALA A 92 -2.55 -10.51 1.03
N SER A 93 -2.58 -11.84 0.98
CA SER A 93 -3.67 -12.64 0.41
C SER A 93 -4.97 -12.53 1.22
N GLU A 94 -4.88 -12.24 2.52
CA GLU A 94 -6.04 -12.01 3.40
C GLU A 94 -6.61 -10.60 3.24
N LEU A 95 -5.87 -9.68 2.59
CA LEU A 95 -6.17 -8.26 2.52
C LEU A 95 -6.46 -7.79 1.10
N ARG A 96 -7.56 -7.04 0.93
CA ARG A 96 -7.88 -6.37 -0.33
C ARG A 96 -7.04 -5.11 -0.52
N GLY A 97 -6.51 -4.93 -1.72
CA GLY A 97 -5.75 -3.73 -2.09
C GLY A 97 -6.62 -2.47 -2.05
N GLY A 98 -6.07 -1.36 -1.55
CA GLY A 98 -6.76 -0.06 -1.48
C GLY A 98 -7.78 0.08 -0.34
N VAL A 99 -8.07 -0.99 0.41
CA VAL A 99 -9.03 -0.98 1.52
C VAL A 99 -8.32 -0.68 2.85
N ALA A 100 -8.95 0.13 3.69
CA ALA A 100 -8.52 0.32 5.08
C ALA A 100 -9.09 -0.75 5.99
N TYR A 101 -8.24 -1.25 6.86
CA TYR A 101 -8.57 -2.23 7.88
C TYR A 101 -8.36 -1.64 9.27
N ALA A 102 -9.14 -2.12 10.22
CA ALA A 102 -9.04 -1.82 11.63
C ALA A 102 -8.71 -3.13 12.36
N ALA A 103 -7.75 -3.09 13.29
CA ALA A 103 -7.38 -4.23 14.12
C ALA A 103 -7.32 -3.88 15.60
N ARG A 104 -7.65 -4.87 16.44
CA ARG A 104 -7.58 -4.81 17.91
C ARG A 104 -7.15 -6.16 18.45
N VAL A 105 -6.52 -6.15 19.62
CA VAL A 105 -5.96 -7.36 20.24
C VAL A 105 -6.50 -7.49 21.66
N ARG A 106 -6.66 -8.72 22.13
CA ARG A 106 -6.90 -9.03 23.54
C ARG A 106 -5.99 -10.17 23.98
N CYS A 107 -5.76 -10.29 25.28
CA CYS A 107 -4.92 -11.34 25.84
C CYS A 107 -5.67 -12.12 26.92
N LYS A 108 -5.18 -13.35 27.15
CA LYS A 108 -5.51 -14.18 28.30
C LYS A 108 -4.27 -14.97 28.70
N VAL A 109 -4.27 -15.52 29.91
CA VAL A 109 -3.30 -16.57 30.27
C VAL A 109 -3.52 -17.77 29.35
N SER A 110 -2.43 -18.33 28.85
CA SER A 110 -2.42 -19.50 27.97
C SER A 110 -3.18 -20.66 28.61
N ASP A 111 -4.00 -21.35 27.81
CA ASP A 111 -4.71 -22.55 28.27
C ASP A 111 -3.76 -23.71 28.63
N ASN A 112 -2.48 -23.62 28.24
CA ASN A 112 -1.45 -24.59 28.64
C ASN A 112 -1.02 -24.45 30.11
N GLU A 113 -1.33 -23.32 30.76
CA GLU A 113 -0.95 -23.05 32.15
C GLU A 113 -2.04 -23.53 33.13
N ASP A 114 -1.98 -24.79 33.55
CA ASP A 114 -2.97 -25.39 34.47
C ASP A 114 -3.07 -24.70 35.84
N SER A 115 -2.02 -23.94 36.20
CA SER A 115 -1.94 -23.23 37.48
C SER A 115 -2.89 -22.03 37.58
N TYR A 116 -3.30 -21.48 36.43
CA TYR A 116 -4.06 -20.24 36.35
C TYR A 116 -5.25 -20.39 35.40
N GLN A 117 -6.38 -19.81 35.79
CA GLN A 117 -7.53 -19.66 34.89
C GLN A 117 -7.83 -18.19 34.75
N SER A 118 -7.97 -17.76 33.50
CA SER A 118 -8.21 -16.38 33.16
C SER A 118 -9.32 -16.22 32.14
N HIS A 119 -10.00 -15.09 32.21
CA HIS A 119 -10.88 -14.63 31.17
C HIS A 119 -10.09 -13.77 30.18
N TRP A 120 -10.62 -13.68 28.96
CA TRP A 120 -10.15 -12.70 27.99
C TRP A 120 -10.21 -11.29 28.57
N SER A 121 -9.15 -10.52 28.33
CA SER A 121 -9.14 -9.08 28.59
C SER A 121 -10.21 -8.38 27.76
N GLU A 122 -10.47 -7.12 28.09
CA GLU A 122 -11.12 -6.23 27.13
C GLU A 122 -10.27 -6.12 25.86
N TRP A 123 -10.89 -5.64 24.78
CA TRP A 123 -10.16 -5.33 23.56
C TRP A 123 -9.25 -4.12 23.75
N SER A 124 -8.07 -4.14 23.14
CA SER A 124 -7.18 -2.99 23.07
C SER A 124 -7.79 -1.84 22.25
N GLN A 125 -7.11 -0.70 22.29
CA GLN A 125 -7.34 0.36 21.31
C GLN A 125 -7.22 -0.19 19.88
N THR A 126 -7.89 0.46 18.93
CA THR A 126 -7.90 0.03 17.53
C THR A 126 -6.77 0.71 16.77
N THR A 127 -5.98 -0.06 16.02
CA THR A 127 -5.06 0.47 15.01
C THR A 127 -5.69 0.38 13.62
N VAL A 128 -5.37 1.34 12.75
CA VAL A 128 -5.85 1.38 11.36
C VAL A 128 -4.67 1.24 10.42
N PHE A 129 -4.80 0.38 9.43
CA PHE A 129 -3.76 0.14 8.42
C PHE A 129 -4.37 -0.02 7.03
N ARG A 130 -3.54 0.20 6.01
CA ARG A 130 -3.87 -0.04 4.61
C ARG A 130 -2.73 -0.83 3.99
N ARG A 131 -3.05 -1.89 3.25
CA ARG A 131 -2.03 -2.61 2.46
C ARG A 131 -1.34 -1.61 1.54
N ALA A 132 -0.01 -1.55 1.59
CA ALA A 132 0.75 -0.75 0.64
C ALA A 132 0.46 -1.30 -0.76
N ASP A 133 0.13 -0.41 -1.69
CA ASP A 133 -0.07 -0.81 -3.06
C ASP A 133 1.25 -1.38 -3.61
N GLU A 134 1.19 -2.55 -4.26
CA GLU A 134 2.20 -2.90 -5.24
C GLU A 134 2.15 -1.79 -6.27
N SER A 135 3.09 -0.86 -6.15
CA SER A 135 2.99 0.39 -6.86
C SER A 135 2.81 0.10 -8.36
N LYS A 136 1.63 0.42 -8.89
CA LYS A 136 1.41 0.54 -10.36
C LYS A 136 2.39 1.56 -10.97
N LEU A 137 3.06 2.33 -10.11
CA LEU A 137 4.19 3.20 -10.41
C LEU A 137 5.39 2.42 -10.95
N SER A 138 5.73 1.25 -10.40
CA SER A 138 6.84 0.42 -10.89
C SER A 138 6.54 -0.13 -12.29
N GLU A 139 5.34 -0.64 -12.54
CA GLU A 139 4.94 -1.10 -13.89
C GLU A 139 4.85 0.04 -14.90
N LYS A 140 4.32 1.21 -14.52
CA LYS A 140 4.26 2.38 -15.42
C LYS A 140 5.65 2.96 -15.71
N ILE A 141 6.55 3.01 -14.73
CA ILE A 141 7.92 3.50 -14.90
C ILE A 141 8.72 2.52 -15.75
N LEU A 142 8.62 1.22 -15.49
CA LEU A 142 9.28 0.17 -16.27
C LEU A 142 8.78 0.20 -17.72
N ASN A 143 7.46 0.20 -17.94
CA ASN A 143 6.88 0.23 -19.29
C ASN A 143 7.31 1.49 -20.07
N LYS A 144 7.28 2.67 -19.43
CA LYS A 144 7.70 3.92 -20.08
C LYS A 144 9.20 3.92 -20.41
N GLN A 145 10.06 3.43 -19.52
CA GLN A 145 11.50 3.32 -19.78
C GLN A 145 11.81 2.27 -20.85
N THR A 146 11.22 1.08 -20.78
CA THR A 146 11.45 0.01 -21.76
C THR A 146 11.00 0.41 -23.18
N ILE A 147 9.85 1.07 -23.31
CA ILE A 147 9.40 1.62 -24.60
C ILE A 147 10.40 2.68 -25.10
N GLN A 148 10.84 3.59 -24.25
CA GLN A 148 11.80 4.62 -24.64
C GLN A 148 13.15 4.04 -25.11
N PHE A 149 13.66 2.98 -24.48
CA PHE A 149 14.89 2.30 -24.88
C PHE A 149 14.78 1.53 -26.21
N LEU A 150 13.58 1.12 -26.63
CA LEU A 150 13.36 0.45 -27.92
C LEU A 150 13.20 1.45 -29.08
N PHE A 151 12.52 2.57 -28.86
CA PHE A 151 12.23 3.54 -29.93
C PHE A 151 13.42 4.45 -30.30
N ILE A 152 14.32 4.76 -29.35
CA ILE A 152 15.50 5.61 -29.60
C ILE A 152 16.50 4.98 -30.59
N PRO A 153 16.98 3.73 -30.40
CA PRO A 153 17.93 3.13 -31.35
C PRO A 153 17.30 2.85 -32.71
N LEU A 154 16.01 2.50 -32.75
CA LEU A 154 15.29 2.24 -34.00
C LEU A 154 15.17 3.51 -34.85
N SER A 155 14.83 4.65 -34.21
CA SER A 155 14.77 5.95 -34.88
C SER A 155 16.14 6.49 -35.29
N PHE A 156 17.18 6.22 -34.50
CA PHE A 156 18.55 6.60 -34.88
C PHE A 156 19.07 5.79 -36.08
N ALA A 157 18.80 4.48 -36.10
CA ALA A 157 19.17 3.61 -37.22
C ALA A 157 18.47 4.02 -38.53
N THR A 158 17.17 4.36 -38.48
CA THR A 158 16.44 4.83 -39.67
C THR A 158 16.95 6.18 -40.16
N LEU A 159 17.30 7.11 -39.27
CA LEU A 159 17.92 8.39 -39.64
C LEU A 159 19.29 8.20 -40.28
N LEU A 160 20.13 7.30 -39.74
CA LEU A 160 21.42 6.96 -40.35
C LEU A 160 21.24 6.33 -41.73
N TYR A 161 20.28 5.43 -41.89
CA TYR A 161 19.96 4.81 -43.17
C TYR A 161 19.48 5.85 -44.20
N LEU A 162 18.56 6.74 -43.82
CA LEU A 162 18.11 7.83 -44.68
C LEU A 162 19.24 8.80 -45.01
N CYS A 163 20.06 9.18 -44.03
CA CYS A 163 21.21 10.06 -44.26
C CYS A 163 22.22 9.42 -45.23
N TRP A 164 22.51 8.13 -45.08
CA TRP A 164 23.36 7.39 -46.00
C TRP A 164 22.79 7.37 -47.42
N ASN A 165 21.50 7.05 -47.58
CA ASN A 165 20.82 7.02 -48.88
C ASN A 165 20.64 8.42 -49.50
N CYS A 166 20.39 9.46 -48.70
CA CYS A 166 20.30 10.84 -49.15
C CYS A 166 21.67 11.40 -49.56
N LYS A 167 22.74 11.02 -48.86
CA LYS A 167 24.11 11.37 -49.22
C LYS A 167 24.56 10.66 -50.51
N LEU A 168 24.04 9.47 -50.77
CA LEU A 168 24.14 8.78 -52.06
C LEU A 168 23.32 9.49 -53.15
N SER A 169 22.07 9.88 -52.88
CA SER A 169 21.20 10.65 -53.79
C SER A 169 21.81 11.99 -54.23
N SER A 170 22.44 12.73 -53.32
CA SER A 170 23.14 13.99 -53.64
C SER A 170 24.31 13.78 -54.62
N ARG A 171 24.96 12.61 -54.59
CA ARG A 171 25.99 12.25 -55.57
C ARG A 171 25.42 11.88 -56.94
N TYR A 172 24.17 11.46 -57.04
CA TYR A 172 23.53 11.20 -58.34
C TYR A 172 22.94 12.45 -59.02
N CYS A 173 22.73 13.54 -58.28
CA CYS A 173 22.29 14.81 -58.88
C CYS A 173 23.44 15.62 -59.49
N CYS A 174 24.70 15.41 -59.06
CA CYS A 174 25.87 16.06 -59.66
C CYS A 174 26.44 15.33 -60.89
N PHE A 175 26.04 14.07 -61.15
CA PHE A 175 26.56 13.30 -62.29
C PHE A 175 25.70 13.37 -63.56
N LEU A 176 24.52 14.01 -63.53
CA LEU A 176 23.66 14.19 -64.71
C LEU A 176 23.80 15.57 -65.39
N THR A 177 24.76 16.41 -64.97
CA THR A 177 24.98 17.73 -65.59
C THR A 177 26.38 17.93 -66.20
N SER A 178 27.12 16.87 -66.51
CA SER A 178 28.34 16.98 -67.33
C SER A 178 28.10 16.47 -68.75
N GLY A 179 27.49 17.30 -69.58
CA GLY A 179 27.37 16.99 -71.00
C GLY A 179 26.46 17.96 -71.74
N GLN A 180 27.02 19.11 -72.13
CA GLN A 180 26.93 19.70 -73.48
C GLN A 180 27.02 21.22 -73.45
N LYS A 181 27.96 21.70 -74.26
CA LYS A 181 28.20 23.07 -74.67
C LYS A 181 27.48 23.25 -76.01
N ALA A 182 26.45 24.08 -76.09
CA ALA A 182 26.03 24.77 -77.32
C ALA A 182 24.98 25.85 -77.02
N SER A 183 25.21 27.02 -77.58
CA SER A 183 24.40 28.23 -77.48
C SER A 183 23.11 28.20 -78.32
N CYS A 184 22.20 29.11 -77.94
CA CYS A 184 21.25 29.89 -78.74
C CYS A 184 19.97 29.22 -79.30
N ALA A 185 18.84 29.60 -78.69
CA ALA A 185 17.82 30.53 -79.23
C ALA A 185 16.36 30.05 -79.19
N LEU A 186 15.50 30.98 -78.72
CA LEU A 186 14.08 31.21 -79.04
C LEU A 186 12.95 30.37 -78.38
N THR A 187 12.50 30.86 -77.20
CA THR A 187 11.10 31.21 -76.77
C THR A 187 9.97 30.13 -76.77
N PRO A 188 8.77 30.41 -76.21
CA PRO A 188 8.27 30.09 -74.85
C PRO A 188 7.05 29.09 -74.93
N PRO A 189 6.18 28.80 -73.90
CA PRO A 189 5.91 29.61 -72.70
C PRO A 189 5.50 28.93 -71.37
N HIS A 190 5.37 29.83 -70.37
CA HIS A 190 4.41 29.87 -69.25
C HIS A 190 4.61 29.07 -67.94
N GLN A 191 4.65 29.87 -66.84
CA GLN A 191 4.13 29.63 -65.47
C GLN A 191 5.03 28.69 -64.61
N LEU A 192 5.34 28.92 -63.33
CA LEU A 192 4.68 29.67 -62.25
C LEU A 192 5.64 29.81 -61.04
N LEU A 193 5.27 30.71 -60.13
CA LEU A 193 5.59 30.80 -58.69
C LEU A 193 6.76 31.69 -58.26
N SER A 194 6.38 32.81 -57.66
CA SER A 194 7.19 33.65 -56.79
C SER A 194 6.59 33.60 -55.38
N PHE A 195 7.47 33.32 -54.40
CA PHE A 195 7.65 33.92 -53.06
C PHE A 195 6.47 34.71 -52.43
N SER A 196 6.25 34.72 -51.11
CA SER A 196 7.23 34.82 -50.02
C SER A 196 6.55 34.62 -48.65
N HIS A 197 7.37 34.46 -47.61
CA HIS A 197 7.00 34.49 -46.19
C HIS A 197 6.27 35.77 -45.75
N SER A 198 5.31 35.65 -44.82
CA SER A 198 5.35 36.30 -43.49
C SER A 198 3.98 36.27 -42.77
N ILE A 199 4.04 35.79 -41.52
CA ILE A 199 3.30 36.13 -40.29
C ILE A 199 2.14 37.14 -40.42
N ILE A 200 0.95 36.75 -39.92
CA ILE A 200 0.08 37.43 -38.93
C ILE A 200 -1.26 36.69 -38.94
N CYS A 201 -1.77 36.27 -37.78
CA CYS A 201 -3.22 36.15 -37.57
C CYS A 201 -3.56 36.30 -36.09
N THR A 202 -3.91 37.53 -35.73
CA THR A 202 -4.70 37.89 -34.55
C THR A 202 -6.18 37.60 -34.79
N MET A 203 -6.80 36.94 -33.81
CA MET A 203 -8.18 37.02 -33.30
C MET A 203 -9.40 37.18 -34.24
N GLY A 204 -10.46 36.43 -33.93
CA GLY A 204 -11.82 37.01 -33.87
C GLY A 204 -12.96 36.25 -34.55
N ILE A 205 -13.69 35.47 -33.74
CA ILE A 205 -15.18 35.44 -33.56
C ILE A 205 -16.09 35.52 -34.79
N LEU A 206 -17.07 34.61 -34.86
CA LEU A 206 -18.52 34.79 -35.15
C LEU A 206 -19.04 33.37 -35.46
N ARG A 207 -20.18 32.88 -34.95
CA ARG A 207 -21.47 33.51 -34.71
C ARG A 207 -22.34 32.53 -33.91
#